data_AF-A0A9X2UPV1-F1
#
_entry.id   AF-A0A9X2UPV1-F1
#
_cell.length_a   1.000
_cell.length_b   1.000
_cell.length_c   1.000
_cell.angle_alpha   90.00
_cell.angle_beta   90.00
_cell.angle_gamma   90.00
#
_symmetry.space_group_name_H-M   'P 1'
#
loop_
_entity.id
_entity.type
_entity.pdbx_description
1 polymer ?
#
loop_
_entity_poly.entity_id
_entity_poly.type
_entity_poly.pdbx_seq_one_letter_code
_entity_poly.pdbx_strand_id
1 'polypeptide(L)'
;MEKLEDYGGPRFVNDTFYFGICKEQIEQHETADTRKKELEEELQSVEYESPEYWGIEKELSEVSEEWWRSGTIVIVFAAMCLEALIYDYGARNTSDNYFDRYLDHLSPVAKWVVVPQIITGDSINRDGQAFELLQKLFRKRNELVHSKSEQVPLDYKEALVDRIEGNKSDFEEAVADAMRAVFKVTS
;
A
#
# COMPACT_ATOMS: atom_id res chain seq x y z
N MET A 1 38.75 3.49 -25.60
CA MET A 1 37.45 4.15 -25.32
C MET A 1 36.38 3.25 -25.89
N GLU A 2 35.86 2.34 -25.07
CA GLU A 2 34.65 1.59 -25.40
C GLU A 2 33.51 2.58 -25.61
N LYS A 3 32.73 2.35 -26.67
CA LYS A 3 31.66 3.26 -27.08
C LYS A 3 30.54 3.21 -26.04
N LEU A 4 30.09 4.38 -25.60
CA LEU A 4 28.89 4.60 -24.78
C LEU A 4 27.58 4.12 -25.45
N GLU A 5 27.62 3.56 -26.67
CA GLU A 5 26.45 3.12 -27.45
C GLU A 5 25.86 1.79 -26.95
N ASP A 6 26.55 1.04 -26.08
CA ASP A 6 26.10 -0.28 -25.57
C ASP A 6 25.29 -0.20 -24.27
N TYR A 7 25.22 0.98 -23.65
CA TYR A 7 24.37 1.22 -22.50
C TYR A 7 23.13 1.96 -22.99
N GLY A 8 22.03 1.22 -23.17
CA GLY A 8 20.74 1.78 -23.54
C GLY A 8 20.46 3.06 -22.76
N GLY A 9 19.96 4.09 -23.46
CA GLY A 9 19.80 5.45 -22.94
C GLY A 9 19.10 5.53 -21.57
N PRO A 10 19.08 6.72 -20.94
CA PRO A 10 18.57 6.89 -19.58
C PRO A 10 17.15 6.33 -19.45
N ARG A 11 16.99 5.33 -18.57
CA ARG A 11 15.68 4.77 -18.21
C ARG A 11 15.16 5.44 -16.96
N PHE A 12 13.98 6.03 -17.06
CA PHE A 12 13.24 6.55 -15.92
C PHE A 12 12.38 5.43 -15.36
N VAL A 13 12.56 5.15 -14.07
CA VAL A 13 11.73 4.22 -13.32
C VAL A 13 10.80 5.05 -12.45
N ASN A 14 9.52 4.68 -12.41
CA ASN A 14 8.52 5.42 -11.64
C ASN A 14 8.60 5.14 -10.13
N ASP A 15 9.50 4.28 -9.66
CA ASP A 15 9.67 3.92 -8.25
C ASP A 15 9.90 5.15 -7.36
N THR A 16 10.80 6.05 -7.76
CA THR A 16 11.09 7.29 -7.03
C THR A 16 9.87 8.22 -6.98
N PHE A 17 9.11 8.27 -8.08
CA PHE A 17 7.86 9.04 -8.16
C PHE A 17 6.78 8.45 -7.25
N TYR A 18 6.60 7.12 -7.27
CA TYR A 18 5.65 6.42 -6.42
C TYR A 18 6.01 6.54 -4.94
N PHE A 19 7.30 6.46 -4.58
CA PHE A 19 7.76 6.72 -3.23
C PHE A 19 7.45 8.16 -2.78
N GLY A 20 7.65 9.14 -3.66
CA GLY A 20 7.28 10.54 -3.41
C GLY A 20 5.79 10.69 -3.07
N ILE A 21 4.91 10.05 -3.84
CA ILE A 21 3.47 10.00 -3.56
C ILE A 21 3.19 9.36 -2.20
N CYS A 22 3.81 8.21 -1.90
CA CYS A 22 3.60 7.54 -0.62
C CYS A 22 3.97 8.44 0.56
N LYS A 23 5.09 9.17 0.44
CA LYS A 23 5.56 10.08 1.50
C LYS A 23 4.59 11.25 1.72
N GLU A 24 4.10 11.88 0.66
CA GLU A 24 3.12 12.96 0.79
C GLU A 24 1.82 12.45 1.42
N GLN A 25 1.37 11.26 1.00
CA GLN A 25 0.07 10.73 1.40
C GLN A 25 0.09 10.12 2.80
N ILE A 26 1.22 9.62 3.29
CA ILE A 26 1.32 9.17 4.69
C ILE A 26 1.23 10.36 5.66
N GLU A 27 1.85 11.50 5.33
CA GLU A 27 1.75 12.72 6.13
C GLU A 27 0.29 13.24 6.18
N GLN A 28 -0.42 13.21 5.04
CA GLN A 28 -1.86 13.54 4.98
C GLN A 28 -2.70 12.54 5.80
N HIS A 29 -2.40 11.25 5.70
CA HIS A 29 -3.11 10.20 6.44
C HIS A 29 -2.97 10.36 7.95
N GLU A 30 -1.75 10.59 8.46
CA GLU A 30 -1.47 10.80 9.88
C GLU A 30 -2.16 12.07 10.42
N THR A 31 -2.22 13.13 9.60
CA THR A 31 -2.92 14.36 9.94
C THR A 31 -4.43 14.12 10.05
N ALA A 32 -5.01 13.46 9.06
CA ALA A 32 -6.43 13.10 9.06
C ALA A 32 -6.78 12.14 10.21
N ASP A 33 -5.91 11.17 10.53
CA ASP A 33 -6.09 10.24 11.64
C ASP A 33 -6.15 10.95 12.99
N THR A 34 -5.23 11.91 13.19
CA THR A 34 -5.21 12.73 14.40
C THR A 34 -6.49 13.56 14.52
N ARG A 35 -6.87 14.30 13.48
CA ARG A 35 -8.08 15.14 13.50
C ARG A 35 -9.35 14.33 13.68
N LYS A 36 -9.42 13.14 13.07
CA LYS A 36 -10.54 12.22 13.21
C LYS A 36 -10.73 11.78 14.67
N LYS A 37 -9.65 11.42 15.36
CA LYS A 37 -9.70 11.03 16.79
C LYS A 37 -10.16 12.19 17.67
N GLU A 38 -9.67 13.40 17.41
CA GLU A 38 -10.13 14.60 18.11
C GLU A 38 -11.63 14.83 17.91
N LEU A 39 -12.12 14.75 16.67
CA LEU A 39 -13.55 14.89 16.36
C LEU A 39 -14.41 13.78 16.98
N GLU A 40 -13.92 12.53 17.01
CA GLU A 40 -14.59 11.41 17.69
C GLU A 40 -14.72 11.68 19.21
N GLU A 41 -13.71 12.30 19.84
CA GLU A 41 -13.76 12.72 21.25
C GLU A 41 -14.68 13.93 21.47
N GLU A 42 -14.61 14.95 20.61
CA GLU A 42 -15.48 16.12 20.65
C GLU A 42 -16.97 15.71 20.54
N LEU A 43 -17.29 14.76 19.65
CA LEU A 43 -18.65 14.26 19.44
C LEU A 43 -19.25 13.60 20.69
N GLN A 44 -18.41 12.98 21.53
CA GLN A 44 -18.84 12.40 22.82
C GLN A 44 -19.15 13.47 23.88
N SER A 45 -18.63 14.69 23.70
CA SER A 45 -18.74 15.78 24.67
C SER A 45 -19.92 16.72 24.43
N VAL A 46 -20.57 16.63 23.28
CA VAL A 46 -21.70 17.48 22.87
C VAL A 46 -23.04 16.78 23.02
N GLU A 47 -24.11 17.56 23.13
CA GLU A 47 -25.47 17.00 23.17
C GLU A 47 -25.83 16.36 21.82
N TYR A 48 -26.27 15.10 21.85
CA TYR A 48 -26.68 14.34 20.68
C TYR A 48 -27.78 15.08 19.90
N GLU A 49 -27.65 15.12 18.57
CA GLU A 49 -28.55 15.83 17.64
C GLU A 49 -28.62 17.37 17.79
N SER A 50 -27.76 17.98 18.62
CA SER A 50 -27.60 19.44 18.65
C SER A 50 -27.03 19.97 17.32
N PRO A 51 -27.20 21.27 17.00
CA PRO A 51 -26.54 21.88 15.84
C PRO A 51 -25.01 21.70 15.84
N GLU A 52 -24.40 21.68 17.04
CA GLU A 52 -22.96 21.44 17.23
C GLU A 52 -22.59 19.99 16.89
N TYR A 53 -23.38 19.01 17.36
CA TYR A 53 -23.23 17.60 17.00
C TYR A 53 -23.22 17.39 15.47
N TRP A 54 -24.19 17.96 14.76
CA TRP A 54 -24.26 17.82 13.30
C TRP A 54 -23.11 18.54 12.58
N GLY A 55 -22.57 19.61 13.15
CA GLY A 55 -21.37 20.27 12.64
C GLY A 55 -20.14 19.36 12.73
N ILE A 56 -19.92 18.77 13.90
CA ILE A 56 -18.80 17.85 14.17
C ILE A 56 -18.95 16.56 13.37
N GLU A 57 -20.14 15.96 13.31
CA GLU A 57 -20.41 14.73 12.57
C GLU A 57 -20.13 14.91 11.07
N LYS A 58 -20.53 16.06 10.51
CA LYS A 58 -20.22 16.39 9.12
C LYS A 58 -18.71 16.50 8.87
N GLU A 59 -17.99 17.23 9.72
CA GLU A 59 -16.52 17.35 9.61
C GLU A 59 -15.84 15.99 9.77
N LEU A 60 -16.30 15.17 10.73
CA LEU A 60 -15.81 13.81 10.95
C LEU A 60 -16.00 12.93 9.71
N SER A 61 -17.13 13.06 9.01
CA SER A 61 -17.35 12.38 7.74
C SER A 61 -16.33 12.81 6.68
N GLU A 62 -16.11 14.12 6.50
CA GLU A 62 -15.16 14.66 5.53
C GLU A 62 -13.72 14.20 5.82
N VAL A 63 -13.28 14.30 7.08
CA VAL A 63 -11.94 13.86 7.51
C VAL A 63 -11.80 12.33 7.40
N SER A 64 -12.87 11.57 7.67
CA SER A 64 -12.85 10.12 7.50
C SER A 64 -12.69 9.70 6.04
N GLU A 65 -13.30 10.42 5.10
CA GLU A 65 -13.09 10.19 3.66
C GLU A 65 -11.64 10.46 3.26
N GLU A 66 -11.04 11.55 3.75
CA GLU A 66 -9.63 11.87 3.52
C GLU A 66 -8.70 10.79 4.09
N TRP A 67 -8.99 10.29 5.29
CA TRP A 67 -8.25 9.21 5.92
C TRP A 67 -8.27 7.91 5.09
N TRP A 68 -9.44 7.49 4.62
CA TRP A 68 -9.57 6.31 3.75
C TRP A 68 -8.86 6.51 2.42
N ARG A 69 -8.99 7.70 1.83
CA ARG A 69 -8.39 8.04 0.55
C ARG A 69 -6.86 8.02 0.62
N SER A 70 -6.28 8.78 1.53
CA SER A 70 -4.82 8.89 1.72
C SER A 70 -4.20 7.52 2.02
N GLY A 71 -4.78 6.74 2.92
CA GLY A 71 -4.29 5.39 3.24
C GLY A 71 -4.36 4.42 2.04
N THR A 72 -5.42 4.50 1.25
CA THR A 72 -5.56 3.69 0.03
C THR A 72 -4.46 4.04 -0.98
N ILE A 73 -4.18 5.33 -1.15
CA ILE A 73 -3.12 5.79 -2.04
C ILE A 73 -1.76 5.28 -1.55
N VAL A 74 -1.46 5.37 -0.26
CA VAL A 74 -0.22 4.82 0.32
C VAL A 74 -0.07 3.33 0.00
N ILE A 75 -1.08 2.51 0.27
CA ILE A 75 -1.02 1.06 0.05
C ILE A 75 -0.79 0.73 -1.44
N VAL A 76 -1.54 1.36 -2.33
CA VAL A 76 -1.45 1.10 -3.77
C VAL A 76 -0.10 1.55 -4.32
N PHE A 77 0.35 2.76 -3.99
CA PHE A 77 1.60 3.29 -4.52
C PHE A 77 2.84 2.64 -3.89
N ALA A 78 2.76 2.16 -2.65
CA ALA A 78 3.83 1.36 -2.05
C ALA A 78 4.02 0.04 -2.81
N ALA A 79 2.92 -0.64 -3.15
CA ALA A 79 2.97 -1.84 -3.98
C ALA A 79 3.53 -1.55 -5.39
N MET A 80 3.08 -0.46 -6.02
CA MET A 80 3.60 -0.03 -7.33
C MET A 80 5.09 0.35 -7.29
N CYS A 81 5.55 0.96 -6.19
CA CYS A 81 6.96 1.28 -5.96
C CYS A 81 7.80 -0.01 -5.97
N LEU A 82 7.38 -1.03 -5.22
CA LEU A 82 8.08 -2.31 -5.18
C LEU A 82 8.00 -3.09 -6.50
N GLU A 83 6.88 -3.02 -7.22
CA GLU A 83 6.75 -3.61 -8.57
C GLU A 83 7.69 -2.96 -9.57
N ALA A 84 7.73 -1.62 -9.61
CA ALA A 84 8.61 -0.87 -10.50
C ALA A 84 10.08 -1.15 -10.20
N LEU A 85 10.44 -1.22 -8.91
CA LEU A 85 11.81 -1.47 -8.48
C LEU A 85 12.30 -2.86 -8.89
N ILE A 86 11.53 -3.92 -8.61
CA ILE A 86 11.96 -5.29 -8.95
C ILE A 86 11.98 -5.51 -10.47
N TYR A 87 11.08 -4.85 -11.20
CA TYR A 87 11.10 -4.85 -12.66
C TYR A 87 12.39 -4.21 -13.20
N ASP A 88 12.72 -3.00 -12.75
CA ASP A 88 13.93 -2.31 -13.21
C ASP A 88 15.20 -3.07 -12.82
N TYR A 89 15.27 -3.58 -11.58
CA TYR A 89 16.39 -4.42 -11.14
C TYR A 89 16.57 -5.63 -12.05
N GLY A 90 15.48 -6.33 -12.37
CA GLY A 90 15.54 -7.50 -13.24
C GLY A 90 15.89 -7.18 -14.68
N ALA A 91 15.32 -6.12 -15.25
CA ALA A 91 15.62 -5.67 -16.61
C ALA A 91 17.08 -5.23 -16.77
N ARG A 92 17.68 -4.58 -15.76
CA ARG A 92 19.09 -4.15 -15.78
C ARG A 92 20.10 -5.29 -15.70
N ASN A 93 19.76 -6.36 -14.97
CA ASN A 93 20.68 -7.46 -14.69
C ASN A 93 20.44 -8.69 -15.58
N THR A 94 19.41 -8.63 -16.42
CA THR A 94 19.15 -9.61 -17.48
C THR A 94 19.17 -8.87 -18.83
N SER A 95 18.82 -9.54 -19.93
CA SER A 95 18.45 -8.81 -21.14
C SER A 95 16.96 -8.46 -21.07
N ASP A 96 16.54 -7.28 -21.53
CA ASP A 96 15.13 -6.88 -21.51
C ASP A 96 14.20 -7.95 -22.09
N ASN A 97 14.61 -8.55 -23.21
CA ASN A 97 13.89 -9.63 -23.88
C ASN A 97 13.71 -10.88 -23.02
N TYR A 98 14.59 -11.12 -22.05
CA TYR A 98 14.45 -12.23 -21.11
C TYR A 98 13.48 -11.87 -19.98
N PHE A 99 13.62 -10.67 -19.40
CA PHE A 99 12.74 -10.25 -18.30
C PHE A 99 11.28 -10.15 -18.74
N ASP A 100 11.02 -9.41 -19.82
CA ASP A 100 9.67 -9.21 -20.34
C ASP A 100 9.00 -10.52 -20.73
N ARG A 101 9.77 -11.46 -21.29
CA ARG A 101 9.23 -12.71 -21.83
C ARG A 101 9.00 -13.78 -20.77
N TYR A 102 9.80 -13.82 -19.71
CA TYR A 102 9.81 -14.95 -18.78
C TYR A 102 9.55 -14.58 -17.33
N LEU A 103 9.86 -13.34 -16.91
CA LEU A 103 9.82 -12.94 -15.50
C LEU A 103 8.67 -11.96 -15.20
N ASP A 104 8.26 -11.14 -16.18
CA ASP A 104 7.26 -10.11 -15.94
C ASP A 104 5.83 -10.68 -15.70
N HIS A 105 5.54 -11.87 -16.19
CA HIS A 105 4.25 -12.54 -15.98
C HIS A 105 4.09 -13.18 -14.59
N LEU A 106 5.14 -13.19 -13.77
CA LEU A 106 5.06 -13.70 -12.40
C LEU A 106 4.19 -12.79 -11.52
N SER A 107 3.61 -13.34 -10.46
CA SER A 107 2.96 -12.50 -9.45
C SER A 107 3.99 -11.56 -8.80
N PRO A 108 3.59 -10.38 -8.30
CA PRO A 108 4.54 -9.42 -7.75
C PRO A 108 5.41 -10.01 -6.62
N VAL A 109 4.79 -10.76 -5.71
CA VAL A 109 5.51 -11.48 -4.64
C VAL A 109 6.49 -12.51 -5.21
N ALA A 110 6.11 -13.25 -6.26
CA ALA A 110 6.99 -14.23 -6.89
C ALA A 110 8.19 -13.56 -7.59
N LYS A 111 8.02 -12.37 -8.19
CA LYS A 111 9.14 -11.61 -8.78
C LYS A 111 10.22 -11.34 -7.74
N TRP A 112 9.84 -10.91 -6.53
CA TRP A 112 10.79 -10.65 -5.43
C TRP A 112 11.55 -11.88 -4.92
N VAL A 113 11.08 -13.09 -5.22
CA VAL A 113 11.79 -14.32 -4.90
C VAL A 113 12.65 -14.80 -6.06
N VAL A 114 12.06 -14.84 -7.26
CA VAL A 114 12.66 -15.47 -8.45
C VAL A 114 13.72 -14.58 -9.08
N VAL A 115 13.47 -13.27 -9.17
CA VAL A 115 14.37 -12.34 -9.85
C VAL A 115 15.73 -12.27 -9.14
N PRO A 116 15.82 -12.05 -7.80
CA PRO A 116 17.11 -12.08 -7.12
C PRO A 116 17.80 -13.44 -7.24
N GLN A 117 17.05 -14.53 -7.09
CA GLN A 117 17.59 -15.89 -7.16
C GLN A 117 18.29 -16.19 -8.50
N ILE A 118 17.75 -15.68 -9.60
CA ILE A 118 18.33 -15.84 -10.94
C ILE A 118 19.59 -15.00 -11.10
N ILE A 119 19.60 -13.78 -10.56
CA ILE A 119 20.67 -12.80 -10.77
C ILE A 119 21.85 -13.04 -9.83
N THR A 120 21.59 -13.25 -8.54
CA THR A 120 22.62 -13.31 -7.49
C THR A 120 22.88 -14.74 -7.01
N GLY A 121 21.99 -15.69 -7.29
CA GLY A 121 22.02 -17.02 -6.70
C GLY A 121 21.43 -17.09 -5.29
N ASP A 122 21.02 -15.95 -4.73
CA ASP A 122 20.38 -15.84 -3.41
C ASP A 122 18.96 -15.28 -3.55
N SER A 123 18.08 -15.61 -2.60
CA SER A 123 16.70 -15.11 -2.57
C SER A 123 16.37 -14.39 -1.29
N ILE A 124 15.32 -13.56 -1.33
CA ILE A 124 14.76 -12.96 -0.12
C ILE A 124 14.43 -14.06 0.91
N ASN A 125 14.80 -13.83 2.17
CA ASN A 125 14.48 -14.74 3.26
C ASN A 125 12.95 -14.81 3.44
N ARG A 126 12.36 -15.96 3.08
CA ARG A 126 10.92 -16.18 3.10
C ARG A 126 10.33 -16.31 4.51
N ASP A 127 11.17 -16.60 5.49
CA ASP A 127 10.79 -16.63 6.91
C ASP A 127 11.07 -15.29 7.60
N GLY A 128 11.51 -14.28 6.84
CA GLY A 128 11.87 -12.96 7.35
C GLY A 128 10.73 -11.96 7.29
N GLN A 129 10.78 -10.96 8.18
CA GLN A 129 9.81 -9.87 8.27
C GLN A 129 9.60 -9.12 6.93
N ALA A 130 10.66 -8.95 6.13
CA ALA A 130 10.55 -8.28 4.83
C ALA A 130 9.61 -9.03 3.88
N PHE A 131 9.68 -10.36 3.85
CA PHE A 131 8.82 -11.18 3.01
C PHE A 131 7.38 -11.21 3.52
N GLU A 132 7.19 -11.26 4.85
CA GLU A 132 5.87 -11.15 5.47
C GLU A 132 5.18 -9.83 5.10
N LEU A 133 5.87 -8.71 5.27
CA LEU A 133 5.37 -7.38 4.92
C LEU A 133 5.05 -7.26 3.43
N LEU A 134 5.90 -7.82 2.57
CA LEU A 134 5.66 -7.89 1.13
C LEU A 134 4.35 -8.64 0.81
N GLN A 135 4.13 -9.80 1.43
CA GLN A 135 2.91 -10.58 1.23
C GLN A 135 1.67 -9.83 1.71
N LYS A 136 1.72 -9.22 2.91
CA LYS A 136 0.63 -8.41 3.46
C LYS A 136 0.28 -7.25 2.52
N LEU A 137 1.27 -6.51 2.06
CA LEU A 137 1.08 -5.36 1.15
C LEU A 137 0.39 -5.77 -0.14
N PHE A 138 0.89 -6.80 -0.84
CA PHE A 138 0.28 -7.23 -2.10
C PHE A 138 -1.09 -7.87 -1.91
N ARG A 139 -1.34 -8.55 -0.79
CA ARG A 139 -2.68 -9.04 -0.44
C ARG A 139 -3.65 -7.87 -0.27
N LYS A 140 -3.30 -6.88 0.56
CA LYS A 140 -4.16 -5.73 0.83
C LYS A 140 -4.39 -4.89 -0.44
N ARG A 141 -3.34 -4.65 -1.23
CA ARG A 141 -3.48 -3.97 -2.53
C ARG A 141 -4.51 -4.67 -3.39
N ASN A 142 -4.44 -6.00 -3.50
CA ASN A 142 -5.38 -6.78 -4.32
C ASN A 142 -6.81 -6.69 -3.79
N GLU A 143 -7.02 -6.74 -2.49
CA GLU A 143 -8.35 -6.55 -1.88
C GLU A 143 -8.95 -5.17 -2.23
N LEU A 144 -8.13 -4.12 -2.20
CA LEU A 144 -8.55 -2.75 -2.54
C LEU A 144 -8.88 -2.58 -4.03
N VAL A 145 -7.98 -3.04 -4.92
CA VAL A 145 -8.13 -2.80 -6.38
C VAL A 145 -9.03 -3.82 -7.08
N HIS A 146 -9.28 -4.97 -6.47
CA HIS A 146 -10.17 -6.02 -6.99
C HIS A 146 -11.34 -6.28 -6.04
N SER A 147 -11.83 -5.23 -5.37
CA SER A 147 -12.95 -5.32 -4.43
C SER A 147 -14.16 -5.98 -5.09
N LYS A 148 -14.41 -7.24 -4.74
CA LYS A 148 -15.62 -7.95 -5.13
C LYS A 148 -16.70 -7.58 -4.13
N SER A 149 -17.90 -7.30 -4.61
CA SER A 149 -19.04 -7.12 -3.72
C SER A 149 -19.34 -8.42 -3.00
N GLU A 150 -19.59 -8.34 -1.70
CA GLU A 150 -20.00 -9.47 -0.88
C GLU A 150 -21.36 -9.16 -0.25
N GLN A 151 -22.22 -10.17 -0.15
CA GLN A 151 -23.47 -10.05 0.59
C GLN A 151 -23.20 -10.23 2.07
N VAL A 152 -23.62 -9.25 2.88
CA VAL A 152 -23.59 -9.35 4.34
C VAL A 152 -25.01 -9.67 4.81
N PRO A 153 -25.25 -10.82 5.49
CA PRO A 153 -26.54 -11.09 6.10
C PRO A 153 -26.87 -10.00 7.11
N LEU A 154 -28.00 -9.32 6.92
CA LEU A 154 -28.46 -8.22 7.80
C LEU A 154 -28.91 -8.71 9.19
N ASP A 155 -28.98 -10.03 9.35
CA ASP A 155 -29.60 -10.73 10.47
C ASP A 155 -28.81 -10.57 11.78
N TYR A 156 -27.58 -10.05 11.71
CA TYR A 156 -26.68 -9.86 12.85
C TYR A 156 -26.05 -8.47 12.82
N LYS A 157 -26.73 -7.48 13.43
CA LYS A 157 -26.18 -6.11 13.58
C LYS A 157 -24.81 -6.10 14.25
N GLU A 158 -24.61 -6.95 15.26
CA GLU A 158 -23.32 -7.09 15.96
C GLU A 158 -22.22 -7.57 15.02
N ALA A 159 -22.48 -8.62 14.23
CA ALA A 159 -21.51 -9.13 13.25
C ALA A 159 -21.18 -8.11 12.14
N LEU A 160 -22.12 -7.24 11.79
CA LEU A 160 -21.87 -6.13 10.85
C LEU A 160 -20.95 -5.07 11.47
N VAL A 161 -21.18 -4.70 12.73
CA VAL A 161 -20.34 -3.74 13.47
C VAL A 161 -18.93 -4.29 13.65
N ASP A 162 -18.78 -5.52 14.14
CA ASP A 162 -17.48 -6.19 14.31
C ASP A 162 -16.70 -6.24 13.00
N ARG A 163 -17.40 -6.46 11.88
CA ARG A 163 -16.80 -6.48 10.56
C ARG A 163 -16.32 -5.10 10.11
N ILE A 164 -17.10 -4.05 10.36
CA ILE A 164 -16.72 -2.67 10.02
C ILE A 164 -15.50 -2.26 10.84
N GLU A 165 -15.51 -2.53 12.14
CA GLU A 165 -14.39 -2.24 13.04
C GLU A 165 -13.13 -3.04 12.68
N GLY A 166 -13.29 -4.34 12.39
CA GLY A 166 -12.21 -5.19 11.94
C GLY A 166 -11.59 -4.71 10.62
N ASN A 167 -12.41 -4.28 9.66
CA ASN A 167 -11.93 -3.71 8.40
C ASN A 167 -11.16 -2.39 8.61
N LYS A 168 -11.60 -1.54 9.55
CA LYS A 168 -10.91 -0.29 9.91
C LYS A 168 -9.53 -0.60 10.51
N SER A 169 -9.46 -1.50 11.48
CA SER A 169 -8.20 -1.90 12.13
C SER A 169 -7.22 -2.57 11.15
N ASP A 170 -7.71 -3.48 10.31
CA ASP A 170 -6.88 -4.15 9.28
C ASP A 170 -6.39 -3.17 8.21
N PHE A 171 -7.15 -2.11 7.93
CA PHE A 171 -6.70 -1.02 7.06
C PHE A 171 -5.61 -0.16 7.71
N GLU A 172 -5.78 0.23 8.97
CA GLU A 172 -4.77 0.98 9.74
C GLU A 172 -3.43 0.23 9.78
N GLU A 173 -3.46 -1.06 10.11
CA GLU A 173 -2.25 -1.91 10.10
C GLU A 173 -1.63 -1.93 8.71
N ALA A 174 -2.44 -2.08 7.66
CA ALA A 174 -1.92 -2.16 6.30
C ALA A 174 -1.28 -0.85 5.80
N VAL A 175 -1.80 0.32 6.19
CA VAL A 175 -1.17 1.61 5.85
C VAL A 175 0.21 1.71 6.51
N ALA A 176 0.31 1.36 7.79
CA ALA A 176 1.58 1.36 8.52
C ALA A 176 2.58 0.35 7.95
N ASP A 177 2.11 -0.86 7.60
CA ASP A 177 2.95 -1.92 7.04
C ASP A 177 3.38 -1.62 5.60
N ALA A 178 2.62 -0.84 4.82
CA ALA A 178 2.96 -0.48 3.44
C ALA A 178 4.31 0.27 3.34
N MET A 179 4.50 1.32 4.13
CA MET A 179 5.77 2.06 4.14
C MET A 179 6.91 1.23 4.71
N ARG A 180 6.64 0.42 5.75
CA ARG A 180 7.63 -0.51 6.32
C ARG A 180 8.09 -1.53 5.29
N ALA A 181 7.18 -2.06 4.48
CA ALA A 181 7.49 -2.99 3.41
C ALA A 181 8.47 -2.35 2.41
N VAL A 182 8.20 -1.10 1.97
CA VAL A 182 9.10 -0.37 1.07
C VAL A 182 10.49 -0.28 1.68
N PHE A 183 10.65 0.19 2.92
CA PHE A 183 11.98 0.32 3.52
C PHE A 183 12.68 -1.03 3.74
N LYS A 184 11.98 -2.03 4.29
CA LYS A 184 12.56 -3.32 4.69
C LYS A 184 12.95 -4.20 3.50
N VAL A 185 12.21 -4.13 2.40
CA VAL A 185 12.48 -4.93 1.21
C VAL A 185 13.65 -4.36 0.40
N THR A 186 13.91 -3.06 0.53
CA THR A 186 14.98 -2.37 -0.22
C THR A 186 16.25 -2.11 0.60
N SER A 187 16.29 -2.52 1.87
CA SER A 187 17.47 -2.40 2.75
C SER A 187 18.38 -3.62 2.63
#